data_AF-B1TAE3-F1
#
_entry.id   AF-B1TAE3-F1
#
_cell.length_a   1.000
_cell.length_b   1.000
_cell.length_c   1.000
_cell.angle_alpha   90.00
_cell.angle_beta   90.00
_cell.angle_gamma   90.00
#
_symmetry.space_group_name_H-M   'P 1'
#
loop_
_entity.id
_entity.type
_entity.pdbx_description
1 polymer ?
#
loop_
_entity_poly.entity_id
_entity_poly.type
_entity_poly.pdbx_seq_one_letter_code
_entity_poly.pdbx_strand_id
1 'polypeptide(L)'
;MLLVAPASPTKFTFAGAFDARRLAVPSIVIGSETDPWMPLADARTLAQRLGSAFVNLGDAGHINTAAGFGPWPRAKYFVDTLVHCAAPLRFRDADDGFDAALVDRALAHAI
;
A
#
# COMPACT_ATOMS: atom_id res chain seq x y z
N MET A 1 2.51 2.05 -3.60
CA MET A 1 2.49 0.64 -4.03
C MET A 1 1.07 0.21 -4.35
N LEU A 2 0.84 -0.46 -5.47
CA LEU A 2 -0.49 -0.92 -5.89
C LEU A 2 -0.51 -2.45 -5.90
N LEU A 3 -1.42 -3.06 -5.15
CA LEU A 3 -1.66 -4.51 -5.08
C LEU A 3 -3.00 -4.80 -5.73
N VAL A 4 -3.04 -5.68 -6.74
CA VAL A 4 -4.25 -5.95 -7.52
C VAL A 4 -4.52 -7.45 -7.50
N ALA A 5 -5.74 -7.84 -7.15
CA ALA A 5 -6.17 -9.24 -7.05
C ALA A 5 -5.15 -10.12 -6.29
N PRO A 6 -4.78 -9.74 -5.05
CA PRO A 6 -3.75 -10.47 -4.30
C PRO A 6 -4.22 -11.89 -3.98
N ALA A 7 -3.36 -12.90 -4.06
CA ALA A 7 -3.73 -14.26 -3.69
C ALA A 7 -3.97 -14.39 -2.17
N SER A 8 -5.01 -15.11 -1.74
CA SER A 8 -5.32 -15.30 -0.31
C SER A 8 -4.21 -16.09 0.39
N PRO A 9 -3.49 -15.53 1.38
CA PRO A 9 -2.45 -16.27 2.09
C PRO A 9 -3.00 -17.54 2.77
N THR A 10 -4.27 -17.52 3.16
CA THR A 10 -4.98 -18.66 3.76
C THR A 10 -5.23 -19.79 2.75
N LYS A 11 -5.47 -19.46 1.48
CA LYS A 11 -5.60 -20.48 0.41
C LYS A 11 -4.24 -21.00 -0.06
N PHE A 12 -3.20 -20.17 0.07
CA PHE A 12 -1.84 -20.48 -0.37
C PHE A 12 -0.90 -20.74 0.82
N THR A 13 -1.39 -21.40 1.88
CA THR A 13 -0.59 -21.73 3.09
C THR A 13 0.62 -22.61 2.79
N PHE A 14 0.59 -23.38 1.69
CA PHE A 14 1.72 -24.17 1.23
C PHE A 14 2.92 -23.31 0.77
N ALA A 15 2.70 -22.02 0.45
CA ALA A 15 3.76 -21.10 0.06
C ALA A 15 4.57 -20.56 1.25
N GLY A 16 4.20 -20.92 2.49
CA GLY A 16 4.87 -20.52 3.72
C GLY A 16 4.00 -19.65 4.63
N ALA A 17 4.50 -19.37 5.83
CA ALA A 17 3.84 -18.47 6.77
C ALA A 17 3.91 -17.03 6.24
N PHE A 18 2.74 -16.44 5.98
CA PHE A 18 2.64 -15.04 5.56
C PHE A 18 2.28 -14.17 6.77
N ASP A 19 3.23 -13.35 7.21
CA ASP A 19 2.99 -12.34 8.24
C ASP A 19 2.76 -10.97 7.58
N ALA A 20 1.51 -10.53 7.57
CA ALA A 20 1.10 -9.26 7.00
C ALA A 20 1.48 -8.11 7.93
N ARG A 21 2.68 -7.54 7.74
CA ARG A 21 3.12 -6.31 8.43
C ARG A 21 2.68 -5.05 7.68
N ARG A 22 2.46 -3.96 8.43
CA ARG A 22 2.15 -2.65 7.84
C ARG A 22 3.25 -2.19 6.90
N LEU A 23 2.86 -1.66 5.75
CA LEU A 23 3.77 -1.11 4.75
C LEU A 23 4.16 0.32 5.14
N ALA A 24 5.45 0.65 5.01
CA ALA A 24 5.98 2.00 5.26
C ALA A 24 5.69 2.98 4.10
N VAL A 25 5.05 2.51 3.03
CA VAL A 25 4.72 3.30 1.85
C VAL A 25 3.20 3.38 1.65
N PRO A 26 2.68 4.49 1.11
CA PRO A 26 1.28 4.55 0.69
C PRO A 26 0.96 3.38 -0.22
N SER A 27 -0.11 2.67 0.10
CA SER A 27 -0.48 1.43 -0.59
C SER A 27 -1.98 1.30 -0.76
N ILE A 28 -2.39 0.75 -1.90
CA ILE A 28 -3.78 0.43 -2.22
C ILE A 28 -3.84 -1.06 -2.57
N VAL A 29 -4.80 -1.77 -1.99
CA VAL A 29 -5.19 -3.13 -2.36
C VAL A 29 -6.50 -3.06 -3.13
N ILE A 30 -6.52 -3.63 -4.32
CA ILE A 30 -7.70 -3.74 -5.18
C ILE A 30 -8.17 -5.19 -5.16
N GLY A 31 -9.42 -5.39 -4.73
CA GLY A 31 -10.10 -6.68 -4.73
C GLY A 31 -11.30 -6.70 -5.67
N SER A 32 -11.77 -7.90 -5.97
CA SER A 32 -12.96 -8.16 -6.79
C SER A 32 -13.88 -9.12 -6.05
N GLU A 33 -15.18 -8.98 -6.27
CA GLU A 33 -16.21 -9.85 -5.68
C GLU A 33 -16.23 -11.24 -6.32
N THR A 34 -15.79 -11.33 -7.58
CA THR A 34 -15.79 -12.57 -8.37
C THR A 34 -14.40 -13.17 -8.54
N ASP A 35 -13.44 -12.79 -7.68
CA ASP A 35 -12.11 -13.38 -7.68
C ASP A 35 -12.12 -14.80 -7.07
N PRO A 36 -11.79 -15.86 -7.86
CA PRO A 36 -11.79 -17.23 -7.37
C PRO A 36 -10.65 -17.52 -6.37
N TRP A 37 -9.56 -16.75 -6.43
CA TRP A 37 -8.35 -16.96 -5.64
C TRP A 37 -8.34 -16.12 -4.35
N MET A 38 -9.11 -15.05 -4.31
CA MET A 38 -9.13 -14.13 -3.18
C MET A 38 -10.54 -13.62 -2.90
N PRO A 39 -11.24 -14.20 -1.90
CA PRO A 39 -12.51 -13.66 -1.45
C PRO A 39 -12.37 -12.17 -1.07
N LEU A 40 -13.36 -11.35 -1.41
CA LEU A 40 -13.33 -9.92 -1.13
C LEU A 40 -13.08 -9.62 0.37
N ALA A 41 -13.67 -10.43 1.25
CA ALA A 41 -13.47 -10.31 2.70
C ALA A 41 -11.99 -10.51 3.11
N ASP A 42 -11.33 -11.53 2.56
CA ASP A 42 -9.92 -11.79 2.79
C ASP A 42 -9.04 -10.65 2.25
N ALA A 43 -9.36 -10.14 1.06
CA ALA A 43 -8.66 -8.99 0.48
C ALA A 43 -8.77 -7.74 1.36
N ARG A 44 -9.96 -7.51 1.95
CA ARG A 44 -10.19 -6.40 2.87
C ARG A 44 -9.40 -6.57 4.17
N THR A 45 -9.40 -7.77 4.75
CA THR A 45 -8.60 -8.07 5.95
C THR A 45 -7.10 -7.92 5.67
N LEU A 46 -6.63 -8.36 4.51
CA LEU A 46 -5.25 -8.18 4.09
C LEU A 46 -4.90 -6.69 4.00
N ALA A 47 -5.74 -5.88 3.36
CA ALA A 47 -5.53 -4.43 3.27
C ALA A 47 -5.43 -3.77 4.65
N GLN A 48 -6.30 -4.16 5.59
CA GLN A 48 -6.25 -3.67 6.97
C GLN A 48 -4.94 -4.03 7.68
N ARG A 49 -4.46 -5.27 7.53
CA ARG A 49 -3.20 -5.72 8.13
C ARG A 49 -1.98 -4.99 7.56
N LEU A 50 -1.98 -4.79 6.23
CA LEU A 50 -0.94 -4.03 5.53
C LEU A 50 -1.02 -2.51 5.80
N GLY A 51 -2.09 -2.02 6.40
CA GLY A 51 -2.33 -0.58 6.57
C GLY A 51 -2.60 0.12 5.24
N SER A 52 -3.05 -0.61 4.23
CA SER A 52 -3.35 -0.13 2.88
C SER A 52 -4.78 0.36 2.77
N ALA A 53 -5.02 1.29 1.86
CA ALA A 53 -6.38 1.59 1.41
C ALA A 53 -6.93 0.39 0.61
N PHE A 54 -8.25 0.19 0.65
CA PHE A 54 -8.92 -0.91 -0.05
C PHE A 54 -9.90 -0.37 -1.09
N VAL A 55 -9.87 -0.91 -2.30
CA VAL A 55 -10.81 -0.61 -3.37
C VAL A 55 -11.46 -1.90 -3.84
N ASN A 56 -12.79 -1.93 -3.82
CA ASN A 56 -13.57 -2.99 -4.43
C ASN A 56 -13.90 -2.62 -5.88
N LEU A 57 -13.55 -3.48 -6.83
CA LEU A 57 -13.82 -3.30 -8.26
C LEU A 57 -15.14 -3.96 -8.71
N GLY A 58 -15.88 -4.59 -7.80
CA GLY A 58 -17.12 -5.30 -8.09
C GLY A 58 -16.85 -6.61 -8.82
N ASP A 59 -17.67 -6.92 -9.83
CA ASP A 59 -17.50 -8.09 -10.70
C ASP A 59 -16.37 -7.87 -11.72
N ALA A 60 -15.14 -8.15 -11.30
CA ALA A 60 -13.93 -7.92 -12.09
C ALA A 60 -13.05 -9.19 -12.24
N GLY A 61 -13.54 -10.34 -11.80
CA GLY A 61 -12.78 -11.60 -11.78
C GLY A 61 -11.44 -11.44 -11.06
N HIS A 62 -10.39 -12.10 -11.54
CA HIS A 62 -9.03 -11.95 -11.01
C HIS A 62 -8.25 -10.78 -11.63
N ILE A 63 -8.94 -9.78 -12.21
CA ILE A 63 -8.37 -8.51 -12.75
C ILE A 63 -7.15 -8.74 -13.66
N ASN A 64 -7.19 -9.81 -14.46
CA ASN A 64 -6.17 -10.14 -15.46
C ASN A 64 -6.66 -9.82 -16.87
N THR A 65 -5.77 -9.94 -17.87
CA THR A 65 -6.13 -9.82 -19.29
C THR A 65 -7.31 -10.72 -19.69
N ALA A 66 -7.36 -11.94 -19.15
CA ALA A 66 -8.46 -12.88 -19.38
C ALA A 66 -9.80 -12.41 -18.78
N ALA A 67 -9.77 -11.56 -17.76
CA ALA A 67 -10.94 -10.94 -17.15
C ALA A 67 -11.32 -9.60 -17.83
N GLY A 68 -10.69 -9.25 -18.96
CA GLY A 68 -10.95 -8.01 -19.69
C GLY A 68 -10.07 -6.83 -19.26
N PHE A 69 -9.15 -7.02 -18.30
CA PHE A 69 -8.25 -5.99 -17.80
C PHE A 69 -6.90 -6.01 -18.54
N GLY A 70 -6.94 -5.87 -19.88
CA GLY A 70 -5.75 -5.71 -20.71
C GLY A 70 -5.17 -4.29 -20.63
N PRO A 71 -5.54 -3.38 -21.54
CA PRO A 71 -5.33 -1.96 -21.29
C PRO A 71 -6.28 -1.51 -20.18
N TRP A 72 -5.74 -1.17 -19.01
CA TRP A 72 -6.51 -0.71 -17.86
C TRP A 72 -6.17 0.75 -17.52
N PRO A 73 -6.74 1.73 -18.26
CA PRO A 73 -6.50 3.15 -18.00
C PRO A 73 -6.82 3.55 -16.55
N ARG A 74 -7.80 2.87 -15.92
CA ARG A 74 -8.18 3.14 -14.54
C ARG A 74 -7.04 2.86 -13.54
N ALA A 75 -6.14 1.92 -13.84
CA ALA A 75 -4.94 1.63 -13.05
C ALA A 75 -4.09 2.88 -12.83
N LYS A 76 -3.99 3.71 -13.88
CA LYS A 76 -3.18 4.92 -13.87
C LYS A 76 -3.65 5.89 -12.79
N TYR A 77 -4.96 6.06 -12.60
CA TYR A 77 -5.47 6.95 -11.56
C TYR A 77 -5.10 6.49 -10.15
N PHE A 78 -5.08 5.18 -9.88
CA PHE A 78 -4.64 4.66 -8.58
C PHE A 78 -3.15 4.89 -8.35
N VAL A 79 -2.33 4.70 -9.39
CA VAL A 79 -0.90 5.01 -9.33
C VAL A 79 -0.66 6.50 -9.13
N ASP A 80 -1.34 7.37 -9.89
CA ASP A 80 -1.24 8.81 -9.74
C ASP A 80 -1.65 9.27 -8.33
N THR A 81 -2.71 8.68 -7.77
CA THR A 81 -3.14 8.94 -6.37
C THR A 81 -2.04 8.57 -5.38
N LEU A 82 -1.42 7.40 -5.55
CA LEU A 82 -0.32 6.97 -4.69
C LEU A 82 0.90 7.88 -4.79
N VAL A 83 1.22 8.36 -6.00
CA VAL A 83 2.32 9.32 -6.22
C VAL A 83 2.05 10.63 -5.49
N HIS A 84 0.83 11.17 -5.58
CA HIS A 84 0.46 12.39 -4.86
C HIS A 84 0.50 12.20 -3.34
N CYS A 85 0.06 11.05 -2.81
CA CYS A 85 0.14 10.76 -1.37
C CYS A 85 1.57 10.52 -0.88
N ALA A 86 2.46 10.02 -1.74
CA ALA A 86 3.86 9.76 -1.39
C ALA A 86 4.77 10.99 -1.48
N ALA A 87 4.40 11.98 -2.29
CA ALA A 87 5.15 13.23 -2.42
C ALA A 87 5.44 13.93 -1.06
N PRO A 88 4.47 14.10 -0.13
CA PRO A 88 4.75 14.68 1.19
C PRO A 88 5.67 13.83 2.07
N LEU A 89 5.68 12.50 1.94
CA LEU A 89 6.54 11.63 2.74
C LEU A 89 8.02 11.78 2.34
N ARG A 90 8.29 11.99 1.05
CA ARG A 90 9.65 12.23 0.53
C ARG A 90 10.27 13.52 1.06
N PHE A 91 9.46 14.52 1.40
CA PHE A 91 9.96 15.76 1.99
C PHE A 91 10.24 15.62 3.49
N ARG A 92 9.56 14.70 4.19
CA ARG A 92 9.74 14.52 5.63
C ARG A 92 11.00 13.72 5.98
N ASP A 93 11.37 12.75 5.16
CA ASP A 93 12.64 12.01 5.30
C ASP A 93 13.88 12.93 5.15
N ALA A 94 13.74 14.13 4.57
CA ALA A 94 14.81 15.11 4.44
C ALA A 94 14.92 16.08 5.64
N ASP A 95 13.93 16.10 6.54
CA ASP A 95 13.85 17.03 7.69
C ASP A 95 14.26 16.37 9.02
N ASP A 96 14.46 15.04 9.05
CA ASP A 96 14.96 14.30 10.22
C ASP A 96 16.47 14.51 10.48
N GLY A 97 17.01 15.68 10.11
CA GLY A 97 18.40 16.11 10.28
C GLY A 97 18.56 17.44 11.02
N PHE A 98 17.50 18.03 11.58
CA PHE A 98 17.62 19.20 12.46
C PHE A 98 17.68 18.76 13.92
N ASP A 99 18.89 18.45 14.38
CA ASP A 99 19.17 18.08 15.76
C ASP A 99 18.99 19.30 16.68
N ALA A 100 17.85 19.37 17.36
CA ALA A 100 17.54 20.38 18.37
C ALA A 100 18.58 20.43 19.51
N ALA A 101 19.44 19.42 19.66
CA ALA A 101 20.53 19.42 20.63
C ALA A 101 21.71 20.35 20.26
N LEU A 102 21.85 20.75 18.99
CA LEU A 102 22.92 21.67 18.57
C LEU A 102 22.65 23.12 19.00
N VAL A 103 21.37 23.52 19.03
CA VAL A 103 20.97 24.89 19.44
C VAL A 103 21.22 25.10 20.94
N ASP A 104 20.99 24.09 21.76
CA ASP A 104 21.15 24.18 23.22
C ASP A 104 22.63 24.27 23.64
N ARG A 105 23.55 23.65 22.87
CA ARG A 105 25.00 23.74 23.12
C ARG A 105 25.62 25.07 22.69
N ALA A 106 25.03 25.77 21.73
CA ALA A 106 25.54 27.05 21.24
C ALA A 106 25.25 28.21 22.21
N LEU A 107 24.16 28.12 23.00
CA LEU A 107 23.80 29.14 23.99
C LEU A 107 24.58 29.01 25.31
N ALA A 108 25.12 27.83 25.64
CA ALA A 108 25.86 27.61 26.88
C ALA A 108 27.32 28.11 26.88
N HIS A 109 27.85 28.60 25.75
CA HIS A 109 29.22 29.14 25.63
C HIS A 109 29.28 30.66 25.41
N ALA A 110 28.13 31.36 25.50
CA ALA A 110 28.02 32.79 25.21
C ALA A 110 27.74 33.66 26.45
N ILE A 111 28.16 33.24 27.64
CA ILE A 111 28.12 34.07 28.87
C ILE A 111 29.49 34.06 29.53
#